data_AF-A0A6L8KYE7-F1
#
_entry.id   AF-A0A6L8KYE7-F1
#
_cell.length_a   1.000
_cell.length_b   1.000
_cell.length_c   1.000
_cell.angle_alpha   90.00
_cell.angle_beta   90.00
_cell.angle_gamma   90.00
#
_symmetry.space_group_name_H-M   'P 1'
#
loop_
_entity.id
_entity.type
_entity.pdbx_description
1 polymer ?
#
loop_
_entity_poly.entity_id
_entity_poly.type
_entity_poly.pdbx_seq_one_letter_code
_entity_poly.pdbx_strand_id
1 'polypeptide(L)'
;MSKNILGAVFFIVIAGCIGKPFQPGPPAFKMWEKNGVGEDGIKRDLFSCGYPNLNGFSGVDASLEEKAKAQQCMFKKGFKMVDGWVGICAEKNRRQPLSACGDDLSN
;
A
#
# COMPACT_ATOMS: atom_id res chain seq x y z
N MET A 1 -56.39 14.52 8.94
CA MET A 1 -55.44 14.97 9.99
C MET A 1 -54.17 14.17 9.85
N SER A 2 -53.11 14.87 9.48
CA SER A 2 -51.73 14.44 9.28
C SER A 2 -51.05 14.06 10.59
N LYS A 3 -50.59 12.80 10.72
CA LYS A 3 -49.46 12.44 11.59
C LYS A 3 -48.71 11.29 10.92
N ASN A 4 -47.39 11.29 11.09
CA ASN A 4 -46.41 10.25 10.71
C ASN A 4 -45.47 10.61 9.53
N ILE A 5 -44.96 11.86 9.51
CA ILE A 5 -43.71 12.21 8.81
C ILE A 5 -42.52 12.13 9.79
N LEU A 6 -42.49 11.10 10.66
CA LEU A 6 -41.40 10.95 11.65
C LEU A 6 -40.53 9.70 11.39
N GLY A 7 -40.99 8.76 10.55
CA GLY A 7 -40.24 7.52 10.27
C GLY A 7 -39.15 7.65 9.20
N ALA A 8 -39.29 8.59 8.26
CA ALA A 8 -38.41 8.65 7.10
C ALA A 8 -37.03 9.29 7.39
N VAL A 9 -36.94 10.15 8.42
CA VAL A 9 -35.69 10.85 8.76
C VAL A 9 -34.69 9.93 9.48
N PHE A 10 -35.18 8.93 10.21
CA PHE A 10 -34.33 8.06 11.04
C PHE A 10 -33.46 7.08 10.23
N PHE A 11 -33.92 6.65 9.04
CA PHE A 11 -33.17 5.71 8.20
C PHE A 11 -32.02 6.33 7.39
N ILE A 12 -32.05 7.64 7.13
CA ILE A 12 -31.01 8.31 6.33
C ILE A 12 -29.72 8.52 7.15
N VAL A 13 -29.84 8.68 8.48
CA VAL A 13 -28.70 8.99 9.36
C VAL A 13 -27.73 7.80 9.52
N ILE A 14 -28.22 6.56 9.40
CA ILE A 14 -27.42 5.34 9.57
C ILE A 14 -26.67 4.88 8.32
N ALA A 15 -26.98 5.42 7.14
CA ALA A 15 -26.24 5.12 5.91
C ALA A 15 -24.90 5.89 5.79
N GLY A 16 -24.71 6.96 6.57
CA GLY A 16 -23.53 7.82 6.49
C GLY A 16 -22.25 7.27 7.14
N CYS A 17 -22.34 6.20 7.94
CA CYS A 17 -21.19 5.65 8.66
C CYS A 17 -20.56 4.40 8.00
N ILE A 18 -21.16 3.87 6.93
CA ILE A 18 -20.83 2.53 6.41
C ILE A 18 -19.76 2.55 5.31
N GLY A 19 -19.53 3.70 4.66
CA GLY A 19 -18.53 3.82 3.60
C GLY A 19 -17.68 5.06 3.77
N LYS A 20 -16.36 4.89 3.67
CA LYS A 20 -15.41 5.96 3.42
C LYS A 20 -15.02 5.94 1.93
N PRO A 21 -15.95 6.23 1.00
CA PRO A 21 -15.60 6.30 -0.40
C PRO A 21 -14.56 7.42 -0.56
N PHE A 22 -13.52 7.17 -1.35
CA PHE A 22 -12.43 8.12 -1.64
C PHE A 22 -11.45 8.44 -0.51
N GLN A 23 -11.29 7.57 0.50
CA GLN A 23 -10.10 7.68 1.35
C GLN A 23 -8.86 7.17 0.60
N PRO A 24 -7.72 7.87 0.69
CA PRO A 24 -6.47 7.34 0.17
C PRO A 24 -6.17 6.02 0.88
N GLY A 25 -5.51 5.10 0.17
CA GLY A 25 -5.07 3.85 0.76
C GLY A 25 -4.17 4.08 1.99
N PRO A 26 -3.96 3.05 2.82
CA PRO A 26 -3.03 3.14 3.94
C PRO A 26 -1.66 3.67 3.48
N PRO A 27 -0.95 4.41 4.34
CA PRO A 27 0.40 4.88 4.01
C PRO A 27 1.34 3.68 3.86
N ALA A 28 2.36 3.81 3.03
CA ALA A 28 3.26 2.71 2.66
C ALA A 28 3.93 2.06 3.87
N PHE A 29 4.27 2.80 4.92
CA PHE A 29 4.90 2.22 6.12
C PHE A 29 4.00 1.25 6.89
N LYS A 30 2.68 1.29 6.69
CA LYS A 30 1.74 0.31 7.26
C LYS A 30 1.63 -0.97 6.42
N MET A 31 2.22 -0.99 5.23
CA MET A 31 2.22 -2.14 4.34
C MET A 31 3.39 -3.08 4.60
N TRP A 32 4.36 -2.70 5.43
CA TRP A 32 5.59 -3.43 5.68
C TRP A 32 5.72 -3.88 7.12
N GLU A 33 6.32 -5.05 7.32
CA GLU A 33 6.66 -5.57 8.63
C GLU A 33 8.03 -6.28 8.64
N LYS A 34 8.66 -6.27 9.81
CA LYS A 34 9.88 -7.03 10.10
C LYS A 34 10.00 -7.25 11.60
N ASN A 35 10.26 -8.49 12.01
CA ASN A 35 10.44 -8.83 13.42
C ASN A 35 11.50 -7.95 14.08
N GLY A 36 11.14 -7.36 15.23
CA GLY A 36 12.03 -6.48 16.00
C GLY A 36 12.20 -5.07 15.44
N VAL A 37 11.48 -4.67 14.38
CA VAL A 37 11.55 -3.31 13.82
C VAL A 37 10.22 -2.60 14.06
N GLY A 38 10.28 -1.51 14.84
CA GLY A 38 9.14 -0.62 15.05
C GLY A 38 8.87 0.32 13.87
N GLU A 39 7.78 1.05 13.95
CA GLU A 39 7.30 1.96 12.89
C GLU A 39 8.36 2.96 12.42
N ASP A 40 9.09 3.61 13.34
CA ASP A 40 10.13 4.58 12.97
C ASP A 40 11.29 3.94 12.20
N GLY A 41 11.56 2.65 12.48
CA GLY A 41 12.52 1.86 11.71
C GLY A 41 12.04 1.62 10.29
N ILE A 42 10.77 1.24 10.12
CA ILE A 42 10.14 1.04 8.80
C ILE A 42 10.19 2.35 8.00
N LYS A 43 9.78 3.47 8.60
CA LYS A 43 9.78 4.80 7.95
C LYS A 43 11.19 5.19 7.47
N ARG A 44 12.20 5.01 8.33
CA ARG A 44 13.60 5.27 7.97
C ARG A 44 14.04 4.39 6.80
N ASP A 45 13.70 3.11 6.83
CA ASP A 45 14.11 2.17 5.79
C ASP A 45 13.41 2.43 4.46
N LEU A 46 12.14 2.85 4.46
CA LEU A 46 11.45 3.33 3.25
C LEU A 46 12.23 4.44 2.55
N PHE A 47 12.58 5.51 3.28
CA PHE A 47 13.35 6.61 2.70
C PHE A 47 14.70 6.14 2.18
N SER A 48 15.41 5.31 2.94
CA SER A 48 16.71 4.76 2.51
C SER A 48 16.62 3.87 1.27
N CYS A 49 15.46 3.26 1.02
CA CYS A 49 15.18 2.44 -0.16
C CYS A 49 14.67 3.26 -1.35
N GLY A 50 14.54 4.58 -1.22
CA GLY A 50 14.17 5.47 -2.32
C GLY A 50 12.67 5.71 -2.46
N TYR A 51 11.86 5.38 -1.45
CA TYR A 51 10.47 5.85 -1.43
C TYR A 51 10.46 7.37 -1.22
N PRO A 52 9.68 8.13 -2.03
CA PRO A 52 9.73 9.59 -1.99
C PRO A 52 9.04 10.19 -0.76
N ASN A 53 8.11 9.47 -0.15
CA ASN A 53 7.43 9.86 1.09
C ASN A 53 6.79 8.64 1.78
N LEU A 54 6.17 8.87 2.96
CA LEU A 54 5.54 7.81 3.77
C LEU A 54 4.27 7.21 3.15
N ASN A 55 3.68 7.84 2.13
CA ASN A 55 2.60 7.28 1.31
C ASN A 55 3.13 6.48 0.10
N GLY A 56 4.45 6.28 0.04
CA GLY A 56 5.12 5.59 -1.05
C GLY A 56 5.09 6.40 -2.33
N PHE A 57 4.67 5.77 -3.43
CA PHE A 57 4.64 6.41 -4.77
C PHE A 57 3.26 6.97 -5.15
N SER A 58 2.31 7.02 -4.22
CA SER A 58 0.98 7.59 -4.48
C SER A 58 1.09 9.08 -4.84
N GLY A 59 0.55 9.47 -6.00
CA GLY A 59 0.62 10.84 -6.52
C GLY A 59 2.01 11.26 -7.02
N VAL A 60 2.95 10.32 -7.16
CA VAL A 60 4.30 10.55 -7.70
C VAL A 60 4.40 9.88 -9.07
N ASP A 61 4.87 10.64 -10.06
CA ASP A 61 5.24 10.06 -11.35
C ASP A 61 6.56 9.31 -11.19
N ALA A 62 6.44 7.99 -11.03
CA ALA A 62 7.56 7.07 -10.89
C ALA A 62 7.32 5.86 -11.79
N SER A 63 8.35 5.48 -12.53
CA SER A 63 8.37 4.31 -13.39
C SER A 63 8.16 3.02 -12.59
N LEU A 64 7.73 1.96 -13.28
CA LEU A 64 7.60 0.65 -12.66
C LEU A 64 8.97 0.12 -12.19
N GLU A 65 10.04 0.49 -12.88
CA GLU A 65 11.43 0.18 -12.52
C GLU A 65 11.83 0.81 -11.18
N GLU A 66 11.55 2.09 -10.96
CA GLU A 66 11.84 2.77 -9.70
C GLU A 66 11.05 2.16 -8.54
N LYS A 67 9.77 1.87 -8.76
CA LYS A 67 8.90 1.19 -7.79
C LYS A 67 9.43 -0.19 -7.43
N ALA A 68 9.80 -0.99 -8.43
CA ALA A 68 10.37 -2.32 -8.23
C ALA A 68 11.71 -2.25 -7.48
N LYS A 69 12.59 -1.32 -7.83
CA LYS A 69 13.89 -1.12 -7.17
C LYS A 69 13.71 -0.81 -5.68
N ALA A 70 12.81 0.13 -5.35
CA ALA A 70 12.55 0.49 -3.96
C ALA A 70 11.94 -0.67 -3.17
N GLN A 71 11.01 -1.41 -3.79
CA GLN A 71 10.39 -2.57 -3.16
C GLN A 71 11.39 -3.72 -2.93
N GLN A 72 12.25 -3.99 -3.92
CA GLN A 72 13.30 -5.00 -3.80
C GLN A 72 14.33 -4.63 -2.73
N CYS A 73 14.63 -3.34 -2.54
CA CYS A 73 15.46 -2.90 -1.43
C CYS A 73 14.83 -3.27 -0.06
N MET A 74 13.52 -3.07 0.12
CA MET A 74 12.83 -3.46 1.36
C MET A 74 12.88 -4.97 1.58
N PHE A 75 12.63 -5.78 0.55
CA PHE A 75 12.75 -7.24 0.65
C PHE A 75 14.18 -7.68 0.98
N LYS A 76 15.21 -7.10 0.35
CA LYS A 76 16.63 -7.38 0.66
C LYS A 76 17.02 -7.01 2.09
N LYS A 77 16.34 -6.03 2.68
CA LYS A 77 16.48 -5.69 4.11
C LYS A 77 15.71 -6.63 5.04
N GLY A 78 15.01 -7.63 4.51
CA GLY A 78 14.26 -8.64 5.26
C GLY A 78 12.86 -8.18 5.71
N PHE A 79 12.33 -7.10 5.12
CA PHE A 79 10.92 -6.74 5.32
C PHE A 79 10.01 -7.64 4.49
N LYS A 80 8.75 -7.76 4.92
CA LYS A 80 7.68 -8.46 4.22
C LYS A 80 6.46 -7.56 4.12
N MET A 81 5.61 -7.80 3.13
CA MET A 81 4.33 -7.11 3.03
C MET A 81 3.32 -7.75 3.98
N VAL A 82 2.57 -6.93 4.71
CA VAL A 82 1.59 -7.39 5.72
C VAL A 82 0.46 -8.22 5.09
N ASP A 83 0.10 -7.93 3.83
CA ASP A 83 -0.95 -8.64 3.09
C ASP A 83 -0.45 -9.95 2.42
N GLY A 84 0.83 -10.29 2.60
CA GLY A 84 1.45 -11.47 1.98
C GLY A 84 1.80 -11.30 0.50
N TRP A 85 1.62 -10.12 -0.09
CA TRP A 85 2.00 -9.88 -1.48
C TRP A 85 3.53 -9.92 -1.63
N VAL A 86 4.01 -10.75 -2.56
CA VAL A 86 5.44 -10.99 -2.84
C VAL A 86 6.07 -9.91 -3.73
N GLY A 87 5.32 -8.84 -4.00
CA GLY A 87 5.79 -7.65 -4.69
C GLY A 87 5.75 -7.72 -6.20
N ILE A 88 6.09 -6.59 -6.80
CA ILE A 88 6.13 -6.34 -8.24
C ILE A 88 6.85 -7.52 -8.89
N CYS A 89 8.11 -7.78 -8.54
CA CYS A 89 8.92 -8.76 -9.26
C CYS A 89 8.36 -10.19 -9.38
N ALA A 90 7.44 -10.61 -8.53
CA ALA A 90 6.80 -11.93 -8.60
C ALA A 90 5.58 -12.02 -9.56
N GLU A 91 5.19 -10.93 -10.21
CA GLU A 91 4.09 -10.94 -11.19
C GLU A 91 4.44 -11.72 -12.46
N LYS A 92 3.79 -12.88 -12.65
CA LYS A 92 4.09 -13.82 -13.76
C LYS A 92 3.76 -13.31 -15.17
N ASN A 93 2.81 -12.38 -15.30
CA ASN A 93 2.31 -11.92 -16.61
C ASN A 93 2.87 -10.57 -17.04
N ARG A 94 4.02 -10.14 -16.48
CA ARG A 94 4.60 -8.85 -16.85
C ARG A 94 5.14 -8.89 -18.28
N ARG A 95 4.74 -7.90 -19.08
CA ARG A 95 5.22 -7.72 -20.46
C ARG A 95 6.61 -7.07 -20.54
N GLN A 96 6.93 -6.18 -19.61
CA GLN A 96 8.20 -5.42 -19.59
C GLN A 96 9.21 -6.06 -18.62
N PRO A 97 10.44 -6.38 -19.06
CA PRO A 97 11.49 -6.78 -18.12
C PRO A 97 11.84 -5.58 -17.22
N LEU A 98 12.06 -5.85 -15.93
CA LEU A 98 12.50 -4.84 -14.96
C LEU A 98 13.88 -5.24 -14.46
N SER A 99 14.90 -4.42 -14.72
CA SER A 99 16.26 -4.70 -14.26
C SER A 99 16.34 -4.81 -12.74
N ALA A 100 15.48 -4.11 -12.00
CA ALA A 100 15.37 -4.15 -10.56
C ALA A 100 15.03 -5.55 -10.00
N CYS A 101 14.36 -6.38 -10.81
CA CYS A 101 13.92 -7.70 -10.39
C CYS A 101 14.99 -8.78 -10.50
N GLY A 102 16.11 -8.49 -11.17
CA GLY A 102 17.12 -9.50 -11.51
C GLY A 102 16.53 -10.66 -12.34
N ASP A 103 17.35 -11.68 -12.57
CA ASP A 103 16.91 -12.97 -13.15
C ASP A 103 16.45 -13.97 -12.07
N ASP A 104 16.56 -13.63 -10.79
CA ASP A 104 16.30 -14.50 -9.64
C ASP A 104 14.80 -14.53 -9.27
N LEU A 105 14.01 -15.16 -10.13
CA LEU A 105 12.72 -15.79 -9.78
C LEU A 105 12.90 -17.29 -9.47
N SER A 106 14.00 -17.66 -8.81
CA SER A 106 14.27 -19.05 -8.42
C SER A 106 14.11 -19.25 -6.91
N ASN A 107 12.88 -19.57 -6.51
CA ASN A 107 12.53 -20.73 -5.67
C ASN A 107 11.01 -20.91 -5.65
#